data_AF-A0A2A2TBE3-F1
#
_entry.id   AF-A0A2A2TBE3-F1
#
_cell.length_a   1.000
_cell.length_b   1.000
_cell.length_c   1.000
_cell.angle_alpha   90.00
_cell.angle_beta   90.00
_cell.angle_gamma   90.00
#
_symmetry.space_group_name_H-M   'P 1'
#
loop_
_entity.id
_entity.type
_entity.pdbx_description
1 polymer ?
#
loop_
_entity_poly.entity_id
_entity_poly.type
_entity_poly.pdbx_seq_one_letter_code
_entity_poly.pdbx_strand_id
1 'polypeptide(L)'
;MPHLNGLEMVQQLRKNPELAHTTIIVSSASVFDSDRNSSLAAGANGFFPKPVETEELISQMSQYLKLHWIYEISANSTKSTDKVQLVGNKLTLLIPALQELESLHLAAKIADIDTIQQEANRIQELDVSYKPFADKLLQLVEEMNESQILKLVQQAIESNS
;
A
#
# COMPACT_ATOMS: atom_id res chain seq x y z
N MET A 1 0.12 25.17 15.66
CA MET A 1 0.27 26.58 15.23
C MET A 1 -0.24 27.46 16.36
N PRO A 2 0.57 28.35 16.95
CA PRO A 2 0.19 29.09 18.15
C PRO A 2 -0.75 30.29 17.93
N HIS A 3 -0.90 30.79 16.69
CA HIS A 3 -1.66 32.03 16.41
C HIS A 3 -2.81 31.88 15.42
N LEU A 4 -2.84 30.82 14.61
CA LEU A 4 -3.86 30.58 13.59
C LEU A 4 -4.34 29.13 13.67
N ASN A 5 -5.65 28.92 13.61
CA ASN A 5 -6.24 27.60 13.57
C ASN A 5 -6.03 26.98 12.18
N GLY A 6 -5.59 25.72 12.14
CA GLY A 6 -5.37 25.00 10.88
C GLY A 6 -6.61 24.95 9.99
N LEU A 7 -7.81 24.82 10.56
CA LEU A 7 -9.07 24.81 9.80
C LEU A 7 -9.36 26.17 9.15
N GLU A 8 -9.15 27.27 9.88
CA GLU A 8 -9.31 28.63 9.34
C GLU A 8 -8.32 28.89 8.21
N MET A 9 -7.09 28.39 8.34
CA MET A 9 -6.08 28.46 7.30
C MET A 9 -6.54 27.73 6.03
N VAL A 10 -7.09 26.51 6.14
CA VAL A 10 -7.64 25.78 4.97
C VAL A 10 -8.72 26.60 4.27
N GLN A 11 -9.66 27.16 5.03
CA GLN A 11 -10.74 27.98 4.47
C GLN A 11 -10.20 29.23 3.77
N GLN A 12 -9.18 29.90 4.33
CA GLN A 12 -8.54 31.05 3.70
C GLN A 12 -7.82 30.67 2.40
N LEU A 13 -7.09 29.55 2.39
CA LEU A 13 -6.43 29.04 1.18
C LEU A 13 -7.43 28.73 0.07
N ARG A 14 -8.60 28.17 0.40
CA ARG A 14 -9.67 27.89 -0.58
C ARG A 14 -10.33 29.13 -1.15
N LYS A 15 -10.34 30.24 -0.40
CA LYS A 15 -10.86 31.52 -0.88
C LYS A 15 -9.89 32.23 -1.84
N ASN A 16 -8.61 31.88 -1.84
CA ASN A 16 -7.65 32.40 -2.81
C ASN A 16 -7.79 31.63 -4.14
N PRO A 17 -8.20 32.28 -5.25
CA PRO A 17 -8.36 31.61 -6.55
C PRO A 17 -7.08 30.91 -7.04
N GLU A 18 -5.90 31.44 -6.74
CA GLU A 18 -4.62 30.85 -7.16
C GLU A 18 -4.32 29.54 -6.42
N LEU A 19 -4.86 29.36 -5.21
CA LEU A 19 -4.62 28.20 -4.34
C LEU A 19 -5.84 27.30 -4.16
N ALA A 20 -6.97 27.67 -4.78
CA ALA A 20 -8.25 26.97 -4.63
C ALA A 20 -8.14 25.47 -4.97
N HIS A 21 -7.28 25.13 -5.93
CA HIS A 21 -7.06 23.76 -6.39
C HIS A 21 -5.85 23.05 -5.76
N THR A 22 -5.07 23.74 -4.92
CA THR A 22 -3.92 23.13 -4.24
C THR A 22 -4.38 22.00 -3.34
N THR A 23 -3.76 20.83 -3.43
CA THR A 23 -4.05 19.72 -2.51
C THR A 23 -3.66 20.12 -1.09
N ILE A 24 -4.62 20.04 -0.16
CA ILE A 24 -4.41 20.32 1.27
C ILE A 24 -4.70 19.03 2.04
N ILE A 25 -3.74 18.59 2.83
CA ILE A 25 -3.91 17.45 3.74
C ILE A 25 -3.68 17.95 5.16
N VAL A 26 -4.65 17.72 6.04
CA VAL A 26 -4.59 18.18 7.44
C VAL A 26 -4.00 17.08 8.32
N SER A 27 -3.06 17.42 9.19
CA SER A 27 -2.53 16.51 10.20
C SER A 27 -2.92 16.96 11.61
N SER A 28 -3.66 16.12 12.34
CA SER A 28 -4.25 16.41 13.65
C SER A 28 -3.62 15.55 14.75
N ALA A 29 -3.52 16.08 15.98
CA ALA A 29 -3.14 15.29 17.15
C ALA A 29 -4.28 14.40 17.67
N SER A 30 -5.49 14.58 17.15
CA SER A 30 -6.67 13.81 17.50
C SER A 30 -7.03 12.83 16.38
N VAL A 31 -7.54 11.68 16.78
CA VAL A 31 -8.02 10.59 15.91
C VAL A 31 -9.55 10.60 15.74
N PHE A 32 -10.26 11.56 16.35
CA PHE A 32 -11.71 11.58 16.31
C PHE A 32 -12.24 11.89 14.90
N ASP A 33 -13.29 11.17 14.50
CA ASP A 33 -13.96 11.41 13.22
C ASP A 33 -14.52 12.83 13.07
N SER A 34 -14.85 13.48 14.19
CA SER A 34 -15.24 14.89 14.19
C SER A 34 -14.17 15.78 13.56
N ASP A 35 -12.89 15.54 13.88
CA ASP A 35 -11.79 16.37 13.38
C ASP A 35 -11.51 16.09 11.90
N ARG A 36 -11.64 14.83 11.47
CA ARG A 36 -11.62 14.45 10.06
C ARG A 36 -12.72 15.17 9.30
N ASN A 37 -13.96 15.09 9.78
CA ASN A 37 -15.13 15.68 9.14
C ASN A 37 -15.02 17.21 9.09
N SER A 38 -14.61 17.86 10.17
CA SER A 38 -14.38 19.31 10.19
C SER A 38 -13.28 19.74 9.21
N SER A 39 -12.22 18.95 9.07
CA SER A 39 -11.15 19.22 8.11
C SER A 39 -11.61 19.13 6.66
N LEU A 40 -12.36 18.07 6.32
CA LEU A 40 -12.93 17.90 4.99
C LEU A 40 -13.96 19.00 4.67
N ALA A 41 -14.83 19.34 5.63
CA ALA A 41 -15.80 20.43 5.50
C ALA A 41 -15.15 21.80 5.31
N ALA A 42 -13.98 22.03 5.90
CA ALA A 42 -13.19 23.24 5.68
C ALA A 42 -12.56 23.33 4.27
N GLY A 43 -12.60 22.24 3.51
CA GLY A 43 -12.07 22.14 2.14
C GLY A 43 -10.76 21.39 2.02
N ALA A 44 -10.32 20.66 3.05
CA ALA A 44 -9.17 19.76 2.93
C ALA A 44 -9.49 18.59 1.99
N ASN A 45 -8.45 18.06 1.33
CA ASN A 45 -8.54 16.87 0.50
C ASN A 45 -8.33 15.60 1.34
N GLY A 46 -7.39 15.65 2.28
CA GLY A 46 -7.02 14.51 3.12
C GLY A 46 -6.91 14.88 4.60
N PHE A 47 -6.82 13.85 5.44
CA PHE A 47 -6.65 13.97 6.88
C PHE A 47 -5.75 12.83 7.39
N PHE A 48 -4.82 13.18 8.29
CA PHE A 48 -3.96 12.28 9.03
C PHE A 48 -4.07 12.52 10.54
N PRO A 49 -4.23 11.46 11.34
CA PRO A 49 -3.87 11.55 12.75
C PRO A 49 -2.34 11.61 12.90
N LYS A 50 -1.87 12.12 14.03
CA LYS A 50 -0.46 12.08 14.43
C LYS A 50 -0.24 10.91 15.39
N PRO A 51 0.94 10.25 15.34
CA PRO A 51 2.09 10.52 14.47
C PRO A 51 1.79 10.21 13.00
N VAL A 52 2.40 10.98 12.08
CA VAL A 52 2.23 10.74 10.65
C VAL A 52 3.14 9.60 10.23
N GLU A 53 2.55 8.50 9.78
CA GLU A 53 3.30 7.37 9.23
C GLU A 53 3.81 7.71 7.82
N THR A 54 5.11 7.46 7.60
CA THR A 54 5.80 7.92 6.38
C THR A 54 5.26 7.23 5.13
N GLU A 55 4.96 5.94 5.22
CA GLU A 55 4.41 5.16 4.11
C GLU A 55 3.01 5.65 3.71
N GLU A 56 2.17 5.96 4.71
CA GLU A 56 0.82 6.49 4.48
C GLU A 56 0.85 7.86 3.79
N LEU A 57 1.77 8.73 4.21
CA LEU A 57 2.00 10.04 3.60
C LEU A 57 2.44 9.91 2.14
N ILE A 58 3.43 9.08 1.85
CA ILE A 58 3.94 8.82 0.49
C ILE A 58 2.83 8.26 -0.41
N SER A 59 2.00 7.37 0.13
CA SER A 59 0.85 6.80 -0.57
C SER A 59 -0.17 7.88 -0.96
N GLN A 60 -0.61 8.72 -0.01
CA GLN A 60 -1.55 9.80 -0.32
C GLN A 60 -0.95 10.85 -1.26
N MET A 61 0.34 11.18 -1.12
CA MET A 61 1.01 12.07 -2.07
C MET A 61 0.96 11.50 -3.48
N SER A 62 1.21 10.20 -3.65
CA SER A 62 1.11 9.55 -4.96
C SER A 62 -0.30 9.63 -5.55
N GLN A 63 -1.32 9.44 -4.72
CA GLN A 63 -2.73 9.52 -5.13
C GLN A 63 -3.13 10.95 -5.54
N TYR A 64 -2.85 11.95 -4.71
CA TYR A 64 -3.30 13.33 -4.97
C TYR A 64 -2.50 14.02 -6.06
N LEU A 65 -1.19 13.81 -6.10
CA LEU A 65 -0.30 14.45 -7.05
C LEU A 65 -0.11 13.62 -8.32
N LYS A 66 -0.74 12.43 -8.40
CA LYS A 66 -0.62 11.48 -9.52
C LYS A 66 0.84 11.19 -9.85
N LEU A 67 1.66 11.01 -8.81
CA LEU A 67 3.09 10.80 -8.93
C LEU A 67 3.40 9.34 -9.23
N HIS A 68 4.40 9.13 -10.08
CA HIS A 68 5.09 7.86 -10.22
C HIS A 68 6.42 7.96 -9.49
N TRP A 69 6.57 7.22 -8.40
CA TRP A 69 7.82 7.18 -7.67
C TRP A 69 8.87 6.39 -8.46
N ILE A 70 10.02 7.01 -8.70
CA ILE A 70 11.20 6.36 -9.28
C ILE A 70 12.10 6.01 -8.10
N TYR A 71 12.09 4.76 -7.70
CA TYR A 71 12.98 4.25 -6.66
C TYR A 71 14.31 3.84 -7.29
N GLU A 72 15.43 4.22 -6.67
CA GLU A 72 16.74 3.75 -7.08
C GLU A 72 16.86 2.26 -6.73
N ILE A 73 16.90 1.44 -7.76
CA ILE A 73 17.23 0.03 -7.63
C ILE A 73 18.75 -0.02 -7.42
N SER A 74 19.18 0.05 -6.16
CA SER A 74 20.57 -0.26 -5.82
C SER A 74 20.79 -1.74 -6.14
N ALA A 75 21.41 -1.98 -7.29
CA ALA A 75 21.76 -3.30 -7.78
C ALA A 75 22.84 -3.91 -6.87
N ASN A 76 22.41 -4.49 -5.76
CA ASN A 76 23.26 -5.31 -4.90
C ASN A 76 22.56 -6.61 -4.51
N SER A 77 22.01 -7.30 -5.51
CA SER A 77 21.61 -8.72 -5.43
C SER A 77 21.62 -9.32 -6.84
N THR A 78 22.84 -9.51 -7.35
CA THR A 78 23.11 -10.42 -8.46
C THR A 78 22.89 -11.86 -8.02
N LYS A 79 21.99 -12.59 -8.69
CA LYS A 79 22.25 -13.89 -9.35
C LYS A 79 20.97 -14.47 -10.00
N SER A 80 21.00 -14.50 -11.34
CA SER A 80 20.45 -15.56 -12.21
C SER A 80 18.91 -15.65 -12.35
N THR A 81 18.26 -15.76 -13.50
CA THR A 81 18.61 -15.80 -14.94
C THR A 81 17.28 -15.68 -15.72
N ASP A 82 17.26 -14.86 -16.78
CA ASP A 82 16.37 -14.90 -17.96
C ASP A 82 14.83 -14.90 -17.81
N LYS A 83 14.22 -13.70 -17.82
CA LYS A 83 13.61 -13.07 -19.02
C LYS A 83 12.96 -11.75 -18.64
N VAL A 84 13.59 -10.67 -19.08
CA VAL A 84 13.04 -9.31 -19.03
C VAL A 84 11.89 -9.22 -20.03
N GLN A 85 10.68 -8.90 -19.56
CA GLN A 85 9.66 -8.31 -20.41
C GLN A 85 9.07 -7.06 -19.72
N LEU A 86 9.58 -5.92 -20.17
CA LEU A 86 9.04 -4.59 -19.87
C LEU A 86 7.63 -4.49 -20.45
N VAL A 87 6.60 -4.47 -19.60
CA VAL A 87 5.25 -4.08 -20.01
C VAL A 87 4.69 -3.04 -19.03
N GLY A 88 4.76 -1.78 -19.46
CA GLY A 88 3.85 -0.67 -19.17
C GLY A 88 3.21 -0.56 -17.79
N ASN A 89 3.78 0.31 -16.95
CA ASN A 89 3.13 1.29 -16.05
C ASN A 89 1.79 0.93 -15.36
N LYS A 90 1.64 -0.32 -14.94
CA LYS A 90 0.64 -0.78 -13.97
C LYS A 90 1.45 -1.34 -12.81
N LEU A 91 1.08 -1.06 -11.56
CA LEU A 91 1.51 -1.88 -10.43
C LEU A 91 0.82 -3.24 -10.62
N THR A 92 1.33 -4.03 -11.56
CA THR A 92 1.00 -5.43 -11.67
C THR A 92 1.52 -6.03 -10.38
N LEU A 93 0.63 -6.60 -9.56
CA LEU A 93 1.03 -7.59 -8.58
C LEU A 93 1.96 -8.54 -9.33
N LEU A 94 3.26 -8.43 -9.10
CA LEU A 94 4.19 -9.41 -9.62
C LEU A 94 3.90 -10.65 -8.78
N ILE A 95 3.47 -11.67 -9.47
CA ILE A 95 3.06 -12.92 -8.86
C ILE A 95 4.33 -13.79 -8.81
N PRO A 96 4.62 -14.45 -7.67
CA PRO A 96 5.77 -15.34 -7.55
C PRO A 96 5.73 -16.43 -8.63
N ALA A 97 6.89 -17.01 -8.95
CA ALA A 97 6.96 -18.12 -9.89
C ALA A 97 6.03 -19.27 -9.47
N LEU A 98 5.50 -20.02 -10.43
CA LEU A 98 4.52 -21.09 -10.18
C LEU A 98 5.00 -22.09 -9.11
N GLN A 99 6.31 -22.38 -9.05
CA GLN A 99 6.90 -23.25 -8.02
C GLN A 99 6.72 -22.72 -6.58
N GLU A 100 6.69 -21.40 -6.37
CA GLU A 100 6.54 -20.80 -5.05
C GLU A 100 5.07 -20.72 -4.62
N LEU A 101 4.17 -20.56 -5.60
CA LEU A 101 2.73 -20.58 -5.39
C LEU A 101 2.18 -21.97 -5.09
N GLU A 102 2.80 -23.04 -5.62
CA GLU A 102 2.40 -24.41 -5.35
C GLU A 102 2.50 -24.77 -3.86
N SER A 103 3.59 -24.38 -3.21
CA SER A 103 3.77 -24.54 -1.76
C SER A 103 2.71 -23.78 -0.97
N LEU A 104 2.44 -22.54 -1.37
CA LEU A 104 1.43 -21.68 -0.74
C LEU A 104 0.01 -22.22 -0.91
N HIS A 105 -0.29 -22.80 -2.07
CA HIS A 105 -1.59 -23.41 -2.39
C HIS A 105 -1.81 -24.73 -1.66
N LEU A 106 -0.77 -25.54 -1.52
CA LEU A 106 -0.81 -26.74 -0.70
C LEU A 106 -1.11 -26.36 0.75
N ALA A 107 -0.36 -25.41 1.31
CA ALA A 107 -0.52 -24.93 2.68
C ALA A 107 -1.92 -24.32 2.93
N ALA A 108 -2.41 -23.51 1.99
CA ALA A 108 -3.76 -22.95 2.04
C ALA A 108 -4.87 -24.02 1.99
N LYS A 109 -4.66 -25.12 1.25
CA LYS A 109 -5.63 -26.24 1.18
C LYS A 109 -5.70 -27.07 2.45
N ILE A 110 -4.60 -27.16 3.19
CA ILE A 110 -4.52 -27.91 4.45
C ILE A 110 -4.68 -27.01 5.69
N ALA A 111 -4.99 -25.71 5.50
CA ALA A 111 -5.12 -24.69 6.54
C ALA A 111 -3.89 -24.56 7.45
N ASP A 112 -2.70 -24.76 6.89
CA ASP A 112 -1.43 -24.65 7.62
C ASP A 112 -0.96 -23.19 7.62
N ILE A 113 -1.50 -22.42 8.57
CA ILE A 113 -1.27 -20.98 8.71
C ILE A 113 0.21 -20.67 8.95
N ASP A 114 0.90 -21.49 9.74
CA ASP A 114 2.34 -21.32 10.03
C ASP A 114 3.16 -21.42 8.75
N THR A 115 2.87 -22.42 7.90
CA THR A 115 3.53 -22.58 6.61
C THR A 115 3.18 -21.47 5.64
N ILE A 116 1.93 -20.99 5.61
CA ILE A 116 1.50 -19.86 4.78
C ILE A 116 2.26 -18.58 5.17
N GLN A 117 2.41 -18.32 6.47
CA GLN A 117 3.16 -17.17 6.98
C GLN A 117 4.65 -17.28 6.66
N GLN A 118 5.24 -18.46 6.82
CA GLN A 118 6.64 -18.70 6.48
C GLN A 118 6.91 -18.50 4.99
N GLU A 119 6.04 -19.02 4.12
CA GLU A 119 6.18 -18.84 2.66
C GLU A 119 5.93 -17.39 2.25
N ALA A 120 4.98 -16.67 2.88
CA ALA A 120 4.80 -15.24 2.64
C ALA A 120 6.05 -14.44 3.00
N ASN A 121 6.65 -14.73 4.16
CA ASN A 121 7.89 -14.12 4.62
C ASN A 121 9.07 -14.47 3.69
N ARG A 122 9.14 -15.70 3.22
CA ARG A 122 10.16 -16.13 2.25
C ARG A 122 10.01 -15.40 0.92
N ILE A 123 8.78 -15.24 0.43
CA ILE A 123 8.45 -14.57 -0.84
C ILE A 123 8.77 -13.08 -0.80
N GLN A 124 8.50 -12.38 0.31
CA GLN A 124 8.93 -10.97 0.44
C GLN A 124 10.45 -10.80 0.58
N GLU A 125 11.15 -11.82 1.11
CA GLU A 125 12.62 -11.83 1.19
C GLU A 125 13.28 -12.15 -0.15
N LEU A 126 12.58 -12.86 -1.04
CA LEU A 126 13.02 -13.18 -2.39
C LEU A 126 13.08 -11.96 -3.30
N ASP A 127 12.02 -11.15 -3.31
CA ASP A 127 11.97 -9.91 -4.08
C ASP A 127 11.04 -8.90 -3.41
N VAL A 128 11.51 -7.66 -3.31
CA VAL A 128 10.73 -6.51 -2.80
C VAL A 128 9.47 -6.29 -3.65
N SER A 129 9.49 -6.72 -4.91
CA SER A 129 8.35 -6.70 -5.84
C SER A 129 7.19 -7.60 -5.40
N TYR A 130 7.45 -8.65 -4.63
CA TYR A 130 6.41 -9.54 -4.08
C TYR A 130 5.87 -9.08 -2.73
N LYS A 131 6.49 -8.05 -2.13
CA LYS A 131 6.07 -7.50 -0.83
C LYS A 131 4.59 -7.12 -0.77
N PRO A 132 3.97 -6.48 -1.78
CA PRO A 132 2.53 -6.18 -1.74
C PRO A 132 1.62 -7.43 -1.74
N PHE A 133 2.08 -8.54 -2.32
CA PHE A 133 1.37 -9.81 -2.30
C PHE A 133 1.54 -10.50 -0.94
N ALA A 134 2.78 -10.55 -0.44
CA ALA A 134 3.11 -11.13 0.86
C ALA A 134 2.45 -10.38 2.02
N ASP A 135 2.51 -9.05 2.05
CA ASP A 135 1.86 -8.20 3.08
C ASP A 135 0.35 -8.47 3.12
N LYS A 136 -0.29 -8.56 1.94
CA LYS A 136 -1.71 -8.87 1.85
C LYS A 136 -2.03 -10.28 2.35
N LEU A 137 -1.16 -11.25 2.07
CA LEU A 137 -1.33 -12.62 2.53
C LEU A 137 -1.11 -12.73 4.05
N LEU A 138 -0.11 -12.04 4.59
CA LEU A 138 0.17 -11.93 6.02
C LEU A 138 -0.98 -11.27 6.78
N GLN A 139 -1.56 -10.19 6.22
CA GLN A 139 -2.75 -9.57 6.80
C GLN A 139 -3.93 -10.55 6.88
N LEU A 140 -4.17 -11.33 5.82
CA LEU A 140 -5.24 -12.33 5.81
C LEU A 140 -4.98 -13.48 6.80
N VAL A 141 -3.70 -13.81 7.03
CA VAL A 141 -3.26 -14.76 8.05
C VAL A 141 -3.54 -14.21 9.46
N GLU A 142 -3.21 -12.95 9.73
CA GLU A 142 -3.53 -12.29 11.01
C GLU A 142 -5.04 -12.21 11.27
N GLU A 143 -5.82 -11.97 10.21
CA GLU A 143 -7.29 -11.97 10.26
C GLU A 143 -7.89 -13.39 10.31
N MET A 144 -7.07 -14.45 10.28
CA MET A 144 -7.46 -15.87 10.23
C MET A 144 -8.51 -16.16 9.14
N ASN A 145 -8.43 -15.47 8.00
CA ASN A 145 -9.44 -15.52 6.96
C ASN A 145 -9.12 -16.54 5.86
N GLU A 146 -9.22 -17.82 6.21
CA GLU A 146 -8.85 -18.96 5.35
C GLU A 146 -9.47 -18.92 3.94
N SER A 147 -10.74 -18.51 3.84
CA SER A 147 -11.45 -18.42 2.55
C SER A 147 -10.86 -17.37 1.61
N GLN A 148 -10.40 -16.25 2.16
CA GLN A 148 -9.75 -15.20 1.38
C GLN A 148 -8.32 -15.56 1.02
N ILE A 149 -7.61 -16.26 1.90
CA ILE A 149 -6.25 -16.77 1.63
C ILE A 149 -6.29 -17.71 0.42
N LEU A 150 -7.14 -18.73 0.44
CA LEU A 150 -7.30 -19.66 -0.69
C LEU A 150 -7.65 -18.95 -1.99
N LYS A 151 -8.57 -17.98 -1.94
CA LYS A 151 -8.98 -17.20 -3.12
C LYS A 151 -7.83 -16.37 -3.67
N LEU A 152 -7.03 -15.75 -2.81
CA LEU A 152 -5.89 -14.92 -3.21
C LEU A 152 -4.79 -15.76 -3.86
N VAL A 153 -4.48 -16.93 -3.29
CA VAL A 153 -3.47 -17.86 -3.84
C VAL A 153 -3.94 -18.47 -5.17
N GLN A 154 -5.22 -18.86 -5.26
CA GLN A 154 -5.78 -19.41 -6.50
C GLN A 154 -5.79 -18.37 -7.62
N GLN A 155 -6.19 -17.12 -7.31
CA GLN A 155 -6.16 -16.04 -8.28
C GLN A 155 -4.72 -15.74 -8.76
N ALA A 156 -3.74 -15.91 -7.87
CA ALA A 156 -2.33 -15.77 -8.23
C ALA A 156 -1.86 -16.89 -9.18
N ILE A 157 -2.26 -18.15 -8.95
CA ILE A 157 -1.98 -19.27 -9.86
C ILE A 157 -2.64 -19.09 -11.23
N GLU A 158 -3.90 -18.67 -11.26
CA GLU A 158 -4.68 -18.46 -12.49
C GLU A 158 -4.12 -17.31 -13.34
N SER A 159 -3.54 -16.30 -12.71
CA SER A 159 -2.89 -15.18 -13.41
C SER A 159 -1.49 -15.54 -13.96
N ASN A 160 -0.96 -16.71 -13.61
CA ASN A 160 0.35 -17.23 -14.05
C ASN A 160 0.24 -18.43 -15.02
N SER A 161 -0.98 -18.79 -15.44
CA SER A 161 -1.30 -19.85 -16.42
C SER A 161 -1.68 -19.26 -17.78
#